data_AF-A0A4P6JY86-F1
#
_entry.id   AF-A0A4P6JY86-F1
#
_cell.length_a   1.000
_cell.length_b   1.000
_cell.length_c   1.000
_cell.angle_alpha   90.00
_cell.angle_beta   90.00
_cell.angle_gamma   90.00
#
_symmetry.space_group_name_H-M   'P 1'
#
loop_
_entity.id
_entity.type
_entity.pdbx_description
1 polymer ?
#
loop_
_entity_poly.entity_id
_entity_poly.type
_entity_poly.pdbx_seq_one_letter_code
_entity_poly.pdbx_strand_id
1 'polypeptide(L)'
;MASGSSYSRKKPGLSRPLETSSRVPPRATRSLVSQVVVEEEEPETELALPNTEDLDPGFVYPMRAATTYASSRRITSELEFHPLERHIFWLRRWHVAAVIGVAFLAIFLSVSILQRPEGPQLVNYAGGKVYSIQVGGDLASSWQSNKPMPAKVPIPPHSGPYSVMSKPTITADFINRVLENYHSPAAGKGQALYDLGVHYGIDPAFALAFFMHESTFGTQGEARTTFSLGNLRCIPSRPCVDQDRGGYAQMKSWEDGFQAWYELIRNLYVAQWGLTTIEQIIPRYAPSADHNNEAAYIGSLKHALDTWHQGNLTP
;
A
#
# COMPACT_ATOMS: atom_id res chain seq x y z
N MET A 1 -3.87 -76.86 -23.23
CA MET A 1 -3.38 -75.68 -22.48
C MET A 1 -4.60 -74.97 -21.91
N ALA A 2 -4.86 -75.18 -20.62
CA ALA A 2 -5.87 -74.48 -19.80
C ALA A 2 -5.24 -73.15 -19.30
N SER A 3 -5.89 -72.12 -18.77
CA SER A 3 -7.25 -71.86 -18.31
C SER A 3 -7.43 -70.34 -18.31
N GLY A 4 -8.64 -69.86 -18.62
CA GLY A 4 -9.04 -68.48 -18.35
C GLY A 4 -9.15 -68.22 -16.83
N SER A 5 -9.01 -66.95 -16.45
CA SER A 5 -9.36 -66.47 -15.11
C SER A 5 -9.92 -65.05 -15.20
N SER A 6 -11.16 -64.91 -14.76
CA SER A 6 -11.91 -63.66 -14.62
C SER A 6 -11.60 -62.99 -13.29
N TYR A 7 -11.53 -61.66 -13.23
CA TYR A 7 -11.89 -60.93 -12.01
C TYR A 7 -12.61 -59.60 -12.32
N SER A 8 -13.92 -59.63 -12.08
CA SER A 8 -14.67 -58.73 -11.20
C SER A 8 -14.60 -57.21 -11.37
N ARG A 9 -15.65 -56.72 -12.02
CA ARG A 9 -16.22 -55.36 -12.05
C ARG A 9 -16.65 -54.92 -10.63
N LYS A 10 -15.99 -53.93 -10.02
CA LYS A 10 -16.46 -53.25 -8.80
C LYS A 10 -17.51 -52.18 -9.16
N LYS A 11 -18.68 -52.24 -8.52
CA LYS A 11 -19.70 -51.17 -8.52
C LYS A 11 -19.24 -50.02 -7.61
N PRO A 12 -19.44 -48.74 -7.97
CA PRO A 12 -19.26 -47.64 -7.03
C PRO A 12 -20.48 -47.54 -6.10
N GLY A 13 -20.20 -47.48 -4.79
CA GLY A 13 -21.19 -47.30 -3.74
C GLY A 13 -21.73 -45.88 -3.66
N LEU A 14 -22.99 -45.77 -3.24
CA LEU A 14 -23.71 -44.53 -2.95
C LEU A 14 -22.94 -43.62 -1.97
N SER A 15 -22.70 -42.38 -2.37
CA SER A 15 -22.33 -41.27 -1.48
C SER A 15 -23.58 -40.73 -0.78
N ARG A 16 -23.55 -40.68 0.56
CA ARG A 16 -24.54 -39.97 1.40
C ARG A 16 -24.31 -38.45 1.25
N PRO A 17 -25.38 -37.63 1.27
CA PRO A 17 -25.24 -36.18 1.19
C PRO A 17 -24.60 -35.62 2.48
N LEU A 18 -23.61 -34.74 2.30
CA LEU A 18 -23.01 -33.94 3.37
C LEU A 18 -24.02 -32.85 3.80
N GLU A 19 -24.43 -32.88 5.06
CA GLU A 19 -25.20 -31.81 5.69
C GLU A 19 -24.33 -30.55 5.81
N THR A 20 -24.74 -29.47 5.13
CA THR A 20 -24.21 -28.12 5.30
C THR A 20 -24.83 -27.48 6.54
N SER A 21 -24.08 -27.43 7.65
CA SER A 21 -24.44 -26.60 8.81
C SER A 21 -23.75 -25.24 8.72
N SER A 22 -24.41 -24.28 8.08
CA SER A 22 -24.07 -22.86 8.18
C SER A 22 -24.60 -22.32 9.51
N ARG A 23 -23.70 -21.92 10.43
CA ARG A 23 -24.04 -21.11 11.60
C ARG A 23 -23.33 -19.77 11.48
N VAL A 24 -24.06 -18.78 10.99
CA VAL A 24 -23.70 -17.36 11.06
C VAL A 24 -24.02 -16.87 12.48
N PRO A 25 -23.05 -16.39 13.27
CA PRO A 25 -23.35 -15.76 14.55
C PRO A 25 -23.98 -14.37 14.33
N PRO A 26 -25.02 -14.00 15.12
CA PRO A 26 -25.70 -12.73 14.98
C PRO A 26 -24.85 -11.54 15.44
N ARG A 27 -25.05 -10.43 14.71
CA ARG A 27 -24.46 -9.10 14.87
C ARG A 27 -24.83 -8.50 16.24
N ALA A 28 -23.83 -8.19 17.06
CA ALA A 28 -24.03 -7.48 18.32
C ALA A 28 -24.35 -6.00 18.06
N THR A 29 -25.60 -5.62 18.31
CA THR A 29 -26.08 -4.24 18.37
C THR A 29 -25.69 -3.58 19.70
N ARG A 30 -25.08 -2.40 19.59
CA ARG A 30 -24.70 -1.51 20.70
C ARG A 30 -25.97 -0.93 21.35
N SER A 31 -26.16 -1.20 22.65
CA SER A 31 -27.18 -0.53 23.46
C SER A 31 -26.53 0.65 24.20
N LEU A 32 -27.04 1.85 23.97
CA LEU A 32 -26.71 3.07 24.72
C LEU A 32 -27.53 3.10 26.01
N VAL A 33 -26.88 3.21 27.15
CA VAL A 33 -27.53 3.50 28.44
C VAL A 33 -27.12 4.89 28.89
N SER A 34 -28.14 5.63 29.31
CA SER A 34 -28.17 7.04 29.70
C SER A 34 -27.46 7.31 31.03
N GLN A 35 -27.00 8.57 31.19
CA GLN A 35 -26.28 9.13 32.32
C GLN A 35 -27.00 9.00 33.67
N VAL A 36 -26.22 8.83 34.74
CA VAL A 36 -26.51 9.37 36.08
C VAL A 36 -25.23 10.02 36.62
N VAL A 37 -25.40 11.27 37.04
CA VAL A 37 -24.43 12.17 37.67
C VAL A 37 -24.25 11.80 39.14
N VAL A 38 -23.00 11.73 39.64
CA VAL A 38 -22.65 11.87 41.06
C VAL A 38 -21.31 12.61 41.16
N GLU A 39 -21.32 13.73 41.87
CA GLU A 39 -20.17 14.55 42.30
C GLU A 39 -19.34 13.84 43.37
N GLU A 40 -18.01 14.04 43.38
CA GLU A 40 -17.10 13.91 44.54
C GLU A 40 -15.77 14.62 44.15
N GLU A 41 -15.57 15.89 44.56
CA GLU A 41 -14.84 16.39 45.74
C GLU A 41 -13.30 16.41 45.55
N GLU A 42 -12.74 17.62 45.33
CA GLU A 42 -11.29 17.89 45.29
C GLU A 42 -10.77 18.30 46.68
N PRO A 43 -9.52 17.95 47.06
CA PRO A 43 -8.87 18.50 48.24
C PRO A 43 -8.03 19.76 47.95
N GLU A 44 -8.18 20.73 48.86
CA GLU A 44 -7.49 22.02 48.95
C GLU A 44 -5.98 21.89 49.23
N THR A 45 -5.17 22.78 48.65
CA THR A 45 -3.81 23.09 49.16
C THR A 45 -3.55 24.60 49.12
N GLU A 46 -3.77 25.22 50.28
CA GLU A 46 -2.95 26.22 50.98
C GLU A 46 -1.90 27.03 50.19
N LEU A 47 -2.13 28.35 50.10
CA LEU A 47 -1.20 29.35 49.58
C LEU A 47 -0.77 30.30 50.72
N ALA A 48 0.52 30.27 51.03
CA ALA A 48 1.16 31.07 52.07
C ALA A 48 1.28 32.55 51.68
N LEU A 49 1.04 33.42 52.67
CA LEU A 49 1.17 34.88 52.66
C LEU A 49 2.64 35.35 52.54
N PRO A 50 2.85 36.59 52.09
CA PRO A 50 3.81 37.45 52.77
C PRO A 50 3.22 38.80 53.23
N ASN A 51 3.71 39.18 54.41
CA ASN A 51 3.44 40.28 55.33
C ASN A 51 3.09 41.68 54.79
N THR A 52 2.21 42.32 55.55
CA THR A 52 1.89 43.74 55.63
C THR A 52 2.79 44.49 56.62
N GLU A 53 3.29 45.65 56.23
CA GLU A 53 3.71 46.82 57.04
C GLU A 53 3.47 48.04 56.12
N ASP A 54 2.98 49.22 56.47
CA ASP A 54 2.32 49.82 57.62
C ASP A 54 1.69 51.12 57.07
N LEU A 55 0.55 51.57 57.61
CA LEU A 55 -0.14 52.80 57.19
C LEU A 55 -0.09 53.90 58.26
N ASP A 56 0.03 55.13 57.75
CA ASP A 56 -0.47 56.44 58.27
C ASP A 56 0.35 57.17 59.38
N PRO A 57 0.12 58.48 59.69
CA PRO A 57 -0.78 59.46 59.05
C PRO A 57 -0.22 60.90 58.91
N GLY A 58 -0.87 61.68 58.04
CA GLY A 58 -1.13 63.10 58.31
C GLY A 58 -0.29 64.13 57.53
N PHE A 59 -0.97 64.98 56.75
CA PHE A 59 -0.82 66.44 56.90
C PHE A 59 -1.89 67.21 56.11
N VAL A 60 -2.11 68.42 56.61
CA VAL A 60 -3.22 69.34 56.41
C VAL A 60 -3.09 70.13 55.10
N TYR A 61 -4.23 70.44 54.47
CA TYR A 61 -4.37 71.32 53.30
C TYR A 61 -3.70 72.70 53.47
N PRO A 62 -3.35 73.35 52.34
CA PRO A 62 -3.70 74.76 52.20
C PRO A 62 -4.60 75.04 50.98
N MET A 63 -5.70 75.75 51.25
CA MET A 63 -6.42 76.57 50.27
C MET A 63 -5.51 77.69 49.75
N ARG A 64 -5.53 77.92 48.43
CA ARG A 64 -5.48 79.20 47.69
C ARG A 64 -5.14 78.88 46.22
N ALA A 65 -5.67 79.51 45.19
CA ALA A 65 -6.55 80.66 45.07
C ALA A 65 -7.39 80.49 43.79
N ALA A 66 -8.59 81.04 43.79
CA ALA A 66 -9.39 81.20 42.59
C ALA A 66 -8.67 82.15 41.62
N THR A 67 -8.57 81.77 40.36
CA THR A 67 -8.43 82.73 39.27
C THR A 67 -9.31 82.26 38.13
N THR A 68 -10.37 83.03 37.92
CA THR A 68 -11.35 82.90 36.86
C THR A 68 -10.71 83.19 35.51
N TYR A 69 -10.79 82.24 34.58
CA TYR A 69 -10.79 82.54 33.15
C TYR A 69 -11.89 81.73 32.48
N ALA A 70 -12.95 82.43 32.10
CA ALA A 70 -14.02 81.92 31.29
C ALA A 70 -13.48 81.63 29.88
N SER A 71 -13.50 80.36 29.48
CA SER A 71 -13.29 79.95 28.09
C SER A 71 -14.46 79.09 27.66
N SER A 72 -15.31 79.69 26.83
CA SER A 72 -16.43 79.06 26.13
C SER A 72 -16.01 77.76 25.45
N ARG A 73 -16.69 76.65 25.79
CA ARG A 73 -16.68 75.43 24.97
C ARG A 73 -18.07 74.80 24.89
N ARG A 74 -18.64 75.02 23.71
CA ARG A 74 -19.44 74.11 22.88
C ARG A 74 -20.20 72.98 23.58
N ILE A 75 -21.51 73.03 23.35
CA ILE A 75 -22.47 71.93 23.28
C ILE A 75 -21.80 70.66 22.70
N THR A 76 -21.79 69.59 23.48
CA THR A 76 -21.62 68.20 23.01
C THR A 76 -22.85 67.45 23.49
N SER A 77 -23.84 67.31 22.59
CA SER A 77 -24.25 66.00 22.04
C SER A 77 -24.61 64.99 23.13
N GLU A 78 -25.91 64.71 23.22
CA GLU A 78 -26.48 63.52 23.85
C GLU A 78 -25.58 62.31 23.57
N LEU A 79 -25.14 61.66 24.65
CA LEU A 79 -24.34 60.45 24.58
C LEU A 79 -25.27 59.33 24.08
N GLU A 80 -25.32 59.12 22.77
CA GLU A 80 -25.97 57.96 22.17
C GLU A 80 -25.13 56.73 22.57
N PHE A 81 -25.52 56.03 23.63
CA PHE A 81 -24.87 54.80 24.05
C PHE A 81 -25.01 53.76 22.93
N HIS A 82 -23.88 53.29 22.40
CA HIS A 82 -23.88 52.26 21.37
C HIS A 82 -24.56 50.99 21.93
N PRO A 83 -25.60 50.44 21.26
CA PRO A 83 -26.45 49.38 21.83
C PRO A 83 -25.72 48.07 22.17
N LEU A 84 -24.45 47.96 21.80
CA LEU A 84 -23.60 46.79 22.05
C LEU A 84 -22.74 46.90 23.32
N GLU A 85 -22.60 48.07 23.94
CA GLU A 85 -21.79 48.21 25.17
C GLU A 85 -22.35 47.39 26.32
N ARG A 86 -23.68 47.29 26.42
CA ARG A 86 -24.36 46.49 27.46
C ARG A 86 -24.12 44.99 27.31
N HIS A 87 -23.84 44.53 26.09
CA HIS A 87 -23.70 43.11 25.79
C HIS A 87 -22.25 42.68 25.55
N ILE A 88 -21.28 43.61 25.65
CA ILE A 88 -19.84 43.36 25.44
C ILE A 88 -19.31 42.22 26.33
N PHE A 89 -19.80 42.12 27.56
CA PHE A 89 -19.37 41.06 28.49
C PHE A 89 -19.81 39.67 28.00
N TRP A 90 -21.05 39.55 27.51
CA TRP A 90 -21.57 38.32 26.92
C TRP A 90 -20.92 38.02 25.57
N LEU A 91 -20.77 39.03 24.71
CA LEU A 91 -20.11 38.88 23.41
C LEU A 91 -18.67 38.41 23.57
N ARG A 92 -17.91 38.95 24.53
CA ARG A 92 -16.52 38.58 24.77
C ARG A 92 -16.39 37.12 25.19
N ARG A 93 -17.31 36.60 26.01
CA ARG A 93 -17.35 35.17 26.37
C ARG A 93 -17.64 34.28 25.16
N TRP A 94 -18.60 34.67 24.32
CA TRP A 94 -18.89 33.95 23.07
C TRP A 94 -17.75 34.02 22.05
N HIS A 95 -17.07 35.15 21.94
CA HIS A 95 -15.89 35.29 21.07
C HIS A 95 -14.75 34.40 21.56
N VAL A 96 -14.47 34.36 22.87
CA VAL A 96 -13.46 33.46 23.43
C VAL A 96 -13.83 32.00 23.17
N ALA A 97 -15.09 31.61 23.40
CA ALA A 97 -15.56 30.25 23.12
C ALA A 97 -15.47 29.89 21.62
N ALA A 98 -15.81 30.83 20.73
CA ALA A 98 -15.71 30.62 19.28
C ALA A 98 -14.25 30.49 18.82
N VAL A 99 -13.34 31.32 19.35
CA VAL A 99 -11.89 31.23 19.06
C VAL A 99 -11.32 29.89 19.54
N ILE A 100 -11.70 29.45 20.75
CA ILE A 100 -11.31 28.14 21.27
C ILE A 100 -11.87 27.01 20.38
N GLY A 101 -13.14 27.10 19.98
CA GLY A 101 -13.77 26.12 19.09
C GLY A 101 -13.05 26.01 17.74
N VAL A 102 -12.72 27.15 17.12
CA VAL A 102 -11.95 27.18 15.86
C VAL A 102 -10.54 26.62 16.04
N ALA A 103 -9.87 26.92 17.16
CA ALA A 103 -8.55 26.36 17.46
C ALA A 103 -8.61 24.83 17.63
N PHE A 104 -9.59 24.30 18.36
CA PHE A 104 -9.79 22.86 18.48
C PHE A 104 -10.10 22.21 17.12
N LEU A 105 -10.92 22.84 16.29
CA LEU A 105 -11.25 22.33 14.97
C LEU A 105 -10.01 22.31 14.05
N ALA A 106 -9.16 23.34 14.14
CA ALA A 106 -7.87 23.39 13.45
C ALA A 106 -6.90 22.31 13.95
N ILE A 107 -6.88 22.04 15.26
CA ILE A 107 -6.08 20.95 15.86
C ILE A 107 -6.62 19.58 15.43
N PHE A 108 -7.93 19.37 15.41
CA PHE A 108 -8.52 18.11 14.94
C PHE A 108 -8.26 17.88 13.45
N LEU A 109 -8.34 18.94 12.62
CA LEU A 109 -7.98 18.87 11.21
C LEU A 109 -6.48 18.63 11.02
N SER A 110 -5.61 19.24 11.82
CA SER A 110 -4.16 19.01 11.74
C SER A 110 -3.79 17.59 12.18
N VAL A 111 -4.40 17.07 13.24
CA VAL A 111 -4.24 15.67 13.68
C VAL A 111 -4.78 14.72 12.63
N SER A 112 -5.89 15.04 11.95
CA SER A 112 -6.43 14.21 10.86
C SER A 112 -5.51 14.19 9.62
N ILE A 113 -4.75 15.26 9.37
CA ILE A 113 -3.76 15.33 8.30
C ILE A 113 -2.47 14.61 8.71
N LEU A 114 -2.06 14.69 9.99
CA LEU A 114 -0.82 14.10 10.53
C LEU A 114 -0.95 12.62 10.89
N GLN A 115 -2.14 12.15 11.26
CA GLN A 115 -2.43 10.74 11.57
C GLN A 115 -3.08 9.99 10.42
N ARG A 116 -3.06 10.54 9.20
CA ARG A 116 -3.45 9.77 8.03
C ARG A 116 -2.48 8.56 7.99
N PRO A 117 -2.94 7.31 8.18
CA PRO A 117 -2.08 6.17 7.90
C PRO A 117 -1.58 6.41 6.49
N GLU A 118 -0.26 6.36 6.32
CA GLU A 118 0.41 6.77 5.09
C GLU A 118 -0.47 6.37 3.91
N GLY A 119 -1.01 7.38 3.20
CA GLY A 119 -1.69 7.12 1.93
C GLY A 119 -0.75 6.25 1.09
N PRO A 120 -1.28 5.42 0.16
CA PRO A 120 -0.48 4.44 -0.57
C PRO A 120 0.82 5.13 -0.95
N GLN A 121 1.94 4.65 -0.37
CA GLN A 121 3.23 5.25 -0.63
C GLN A 121 3.31 5.33 -2.14
N LEU A 122 3.23 6.55 -2.68
CA LEU A 122 3.50 6.80 -4.08
C LEU A 122 4.97 6.48 -4.16
N VAL A 123 5.28 5.21 -4.41
CA VAL A 123 6.61 4.76 -4.72
C VAL A 123 6.91 5.51 -5.99
N ASN A 124 7.61 6.63 -5.85
CA ASN A 124 7.98 7.49 -6.95
C ASN A 124 8.94 6.67 -7.79
N TYR A 125 8.40 5.89 -8.72
CA TYR A 125 9.13 4.92 -9.52
C TYR A 125 9.77 5.65 -10.71
N ALA A 126 10.49 6.72 -10.38
CA ALA A 126 11.41 7.39 -11.29
C ALA A 126 12.75 6.66 -11.20
N GLY A 127 12.91 5.62 -12.02
CA GLY A 127 14.14 4.84 -12.14
C GLY A 127 14.09 3.54 -11.36
N GLY A 128 13.63 2.47 -12.03
CA GLY A 128 13.74 1.12 -11.52
C GLY A 128 15.21 0.80 -11.25
N LYS A 129 15.55 0.48 -10.01
CA LYS A 129 16.84 -0.13 -9.71
C LYS A 129 16.83 -1.50 -10.40
N VAL A 130 17.73 -1.69 -11.37
CA VAL A 130 17.89 -2.96 -12.07
C VAL A 130 18.54 -3.93 -11.10
N TYR A 131 17.84 -5.01 -10.78
CA TYR A 131 18.30 -5.98 -9.79
C TYR A 131 18.97 -7.18 -10.45
N SER A 132 19.98 -7.69 -9.74
CA SER A 132 20.69 -8.90 -10.06
C SER A 132 19.82 -10.09 -9.65
N ILE A 133 19.16 -10.75 -10.60
CA ILE A 133 18.37 -11.97 -10.32
C ILE A 133 19.34 -13.12 -10.19
N GLN A 134 19.34 -13.85 -9.08
CA GLN A 134 20.41 -14.81 -8.80
C GLN A 134 20.05 -16.25 -9.19
N VAL A 135 18.81 -16.53 -9.57
CA VAL A 135 18.28 -17.90 -9.59
C VAL A 135 17.64 -18.25 -10.92
N GLY A 136 18.15 -19.34 -11.49
CA GLY A 136 17.67 -19.94 -12.73
C GLY A 136 18.79 -20.55 -13.56
N GLY A 137 19.98 -19.96 -13.56
CA GLY A 137 21.11 -20.37 -14.40
C GLY A 137 21.64 -21.78 -14.09
N ASP A 138 22.08 -22.00 -12.85
CA ASP A 138 22.67 -23.29 -12.45
C ASP A 138 21.66 -24.45 -12.49
N LEU A 139 20.38 -24.14 -12.29
CA LEU A 139 19.29 -25.11 -12.31
C LEU A 139 18.55 -25.14 -13.65
N ALA A 140 19.02 -24.44 -14.69
CA ALA A 140 18.32 -24.25 -15.95
C ALA A 140 17.85 -25.56 -16.59
N SER A 141 18.70 -26.57 -16.58
CA SER A 141 18.38 -27.91 -17.10
C SER A 141 17.20 -28.59 -16.39
N SER A 142 16.85 -28.17 -15.18
CA SER A 142 15.78 -28.77 -14.39
C SER A 142 14.40 -28.17 -14.65
N TRP A 143 14.31 -26.97 -15.23
CA TRP A 143 13.04 -26.23 -15.35
C TRP A 143 12.71 -25.73 -16.77
N GLN A 144 13.69 -25.68 -17.67
CA GLN A 144 13.48 -25.26 -19.06
C GLN A 144 12.63 -26.28 -19.82
N SER A 145 11.35 -25.97 -19.99
CA SER A 145 10.35 -26.83 -20.62
C SER A 145 9.18 -25.98 -21.11
N ASN A 146 8.86 -26.10 -22.40
CA ASN A 146 7.75 -25.38 -23.03
C ASN A 146 6.34 -25.81 -22.55
N LYS A 147 6.27 -26.66 -21.53
CA LYS A 147 5.04 -27.13 -20.90
C LYS A 147 5.19 -27.07 -19.37
N PRO A 148 4.08 -26.81 -18.64
CA PRO A 148 4.07 -26.90 -17.19
C PRO A 148 4.50 -28.27 -16.71
N MET A 149 5.49 -28.31 -15.84
CA MET A 149 5.98 -29.54 -15.25
C MET A 149 5.05 -30.02 -14.12
N PRO A 150 4.93 -31.35 -13.93
CA PRO A 150 4.27 -31.91 -12.75
C PRO A 150 4.91 -31.39 -11.46
N ALA A 151 4.09 -31.12 -10.45
CA ALA A 151 4.58 -30.65 -9.17
C ALA A 151 5.35 -31.78 -8.44
N LYS A 152 6.58 -31.50 -8.02
CA LYS A 152 7.39 -32.39 -7.17
C LYS A 152 6.96 -32.31 -5.70
N VAL A 153 6.36 -31.18 -5.32
CA VAL A 153 5.79 -30.93 -3.99
C VAL A 153 4.31 -30.62 -4.11
N PRO A 154 3.49 -30.91 -3.09
CA PRO A 154 2.08 -30.51 -3.09
C PRO A 154 1.95 -28.99 -3.25
N ILE A 155 1.22 -28.55 -4.27
CA ILE A 155 0.88 -27.14 -4.47
C ILE A 155 -0.37 -26.86 -3.63
N PRO A 156 -0.32 -25.92 -2.67
CA PRO A 156 -1.52 -25.54 -1.93
C PRO A 156 -2.61 -25.03 -2.88
N PRO A 157 -3.88 -25.44 -2.72
CA PRO A 157 -4.97 -24.86 -3.51
C PRO A 157 -5.08 -23.36 -3.20
N HIS A 158 -4.77 -22.53 -4.20
CA HIS A 158 -4.84 -21.06 -4.20
C HIS A 158 -4.31 -20.39 -2.92
N SER A 159 -2.99 -20.28 -2.81
CA SER A 159 -2.29 -19.75 -1.64
C SER A 159 -2.43 -18.24 -1.49
N GLY A 160 -3.57 -17.79 -0.96
CA GLY A 160 -3.73 -16.46 -0.38
C GLY A 160 -3.67 -15.28 -1.36
N PRO A 161 -3.72 -14.04 -0.85
CA PRO A 161 -3.55 -12.85 -1.67
C PRO A 161 -2.18 -12.88 -2.36
N TYR A 162 -2.11 -12.39 -3.60
CA TYR A 162 -0.89 -12.36 -4.40
C TYR A 162 -0.26 -13.72 -4.76
N SER A 163 -1.08 -14.78 -4.80
CA SER A 163 -0.69 -16.04 -5.44
C SER A 163 -0.55 -15.88 -6.95
N VAL A 164 0.59 -16.28 -7.51
CA VAL A 164 0.81 -16.26 -8.97
C VAL A 164 -0.09 -17.29 -9.68
N MET A 165 -0.52 -18.33 -8.96
CA MET A 165 -1.30 -19.46 -9.49
C MET A 165 -2.80 -19.16 -9.51
N SER A 166 -3.24 -18.45 -10.54
CA SER A 166 -4.66 -18.17 -10.77
C SER A 166 -4.97 -18.00 -12.26
N LYS A 167 -6.26 -17.90 -12.59
CA LYS A 167 -6.70 -17.54 -13.95
C LYS A 167 -6.36 -16.06 -14.21
N PRO A 168 -6.21 -15.65 -15.48
CA PRO A 168 -5.93 -14.25 -15.78
C PRO A 168 -6.95 -13.27 -15.18
N THR A 169 -6.44 -12.24 -14.54
CA THR A 169 -7.24 -11.15 -13.94
C THR A 169 -7.32 -9.91 -14.82
N ILE A 170 -6.38 -9.78 -15.76
CA ILE A 170 -6.32 -8.71 -16.78
C ILE A 170 -6.38 -9.31 -18.19
N THR A 171 -6.84 -8.54 -19.17
CA THR A 171 -6.92 -8.97 -20.58
C THR A 171 -5.65 -8.66 -21.36
N ALA A 172 -5.46 -9.33 -22.51
CA ALA A 172 -4.40 -9.02 -23.47
C ALA A 172 -4.41 -7.55 -23.92
N ASP A 173 -5.59 -6.99 -24.21
CA ASP A 173 -5.74 -5.58 -24.59
C ASP A 173 -5.33 -4.63 -23.45
N PHE A 174 -5.65 -4.99 -22.21
CA PHE A 174 -5.22 -4.21 -21.05
C PHE A 174 -3.69 -4.20 -20.93
N ILE A 175 -3.05 -5.36 -21.06
CA ILE A 175 -1.59 -5.49 -21.07
C ILE A 175 -0.99 -4.60 -22.17
N ASN A 176 -1.53 -4.65 -23.39
CA ASN A 176 -1.06 -3.78 -24.48
C ASN A 176 -1.17 -2.29 -24.15
N ARG A 177 -2.30 -1.85 -23.58
CA ARG A 177 -2.46 -0.45 -23.16
C ARG A 177 -1.44 -0.03 -22.10
N VAL A 178 -1.13 -0.91 -21.14
CA VAL A 178 -0.06 -0.64 -20.16
C VAL A 178 1.29 -0.50 -20.87
N LEU A 179 1.67 -1.47 -21.71
CA LEU A 179 2.95 -1.44 -22.42
C LEU A 179 3.08 -0.21 -23.33
N GLU A 180 2.02 0.18 -24.03
CA GLU A 180 1.96 1.38 -24.86
C GLU A 180 2.10 2.66 -24.03
N ASN A 181 1.40 2.77 -22.90
CA ASN A 181 1.45 3.92 -22.00
C ASN A 181 2.88 4.19 -21.48
N TYR A 182 3.67 3.14 -21.28
CA TYR A 182 5.06 3.24 -20.83
C TYR A 182 6.08 3.27 -21.98
N HIS A 183 5.64 3.39 -23.24
CA HIS A 183 6.50 3.36 -24.43
C HIS A 183 7.42 2.13 -24.49
N SER A 184 6.90 0.98 -24.05
CA SER A 184 7.65 -0.26 -24.03
C SER A 184 8.05 -0.70 -25.45
N PRO A 185 9.28 -1.16 -25.69
CA PRO A 185 9.65 -1.83 -26.94
C PRO A 185 8.90 -3.17 -27.15
N ALA A 186 8.18 -3.65 -26.14
CA ALA A 186 7.30 -4.81 -26.23
C ALA A 186 5.82 -4.44 -26.45
N ALA A 187 5.49 -3.17 -26.74
CA ALA A 187 4.15 -2.76 -27.10
C ALA A 187 3.59 -3.60 -28.26
N GLY A 188 2.31 -3.97 -28.19
CA GLY A 188 1.66 -4.89 -29.13
C GLY A 188 1.90 -6.38 -28.85
N LYS A 189 2.70 -6.76 -27.84
CA LYS A 189 2.97 -8.17 -27.47
C LYS A 189 2.10 -8.71 -26.32
N GLY A 190 1.11 -7.95 -25.86
CA GLY A 190 0.26 -8.31 -24.74
C GLY A 190 -0.49 -9.63 -24.91
N GLN A 191 -0.87 -10.00 -26.14
CA GLN A 191 -1.50 -11.30 -26.41
C GLN A 191 -0.55 -12.46 -26.11
N ALA A 192 0.71 -12.38 -26.52
CA ALA A 192 1.69 -13.43 -26.26
C ALA A 192 1.96 -13.59 -24.75
N LEU A 193 2.07 -12.48 -24.02
CA LEU A 193 2.22 -12.50 -22.55
C LEU A 193 0.99 -13.16 -21.88
N TYR A 194 -0.22 -12.78 -22.32
CA TYR A 194 -1.48 -13.34 -21.83
C TYR A 194 -1.60 -14.85 -22.10
N ASP A 195 -1.35 -15.28 -23.33
CA ASP A 195 -1.48 -16.68 -23.75
C ASP A 195 -0.52 -17.59 -22.98
N LEU A 196 0.70 -17.11 -22.72
CA LEU A 196 1.66 -17.82 -21.87
C LEU A 196 1.16 -17.92 -20.43
N GLY A 197 0.56 -16.85 -19.88
CA GLY A 197 -0.10 -16.91 -18.57
C GLY A 197 -1.17 -17.99 -18.50
N VAL A 198 -2.06 -18.04 -19.50
CA VAL A 198 -3.07 -19.10 -19.62
C VAL A 198 -2.43 -20.49 -19.72
N HIS A 199 -1.43 -20.65 -20.58
CA HIS A 199 -0.75 -21.92 -20.82
C HIS A 199 -0.04 -22.46 -19.57
N TYR A 200 0.59 -21.57 -18.78
CA TYR A 200 1.29 -21.95 -17.55
C TYR A 200 0.42 -21.95 -16.29
N GLY A 201 -0.83 -21.49 -16.39
CA GLY A 201 -1.74 -21.36 -15.25
C GLY A 201 -1.28 -20.29 -14.26
N ILE A 202 -0.64 -19.23 -14.77
CA ILE A 202 -0.16 -18.08 -14.01
C ILE A 202 -0.90 -16.84 -14.50
N ASP A 203 -1.39 -16.02 -13.57
CA ASP A 203 -2.03 -14.76 -13.94
C ASP A 203 -1.01 -13.80 -14.59
N PRO A 204 -1.22 -13.36 -15.85
CA PRO A 204 -0.28 -12.50 -16.57
C PRO A 204 -0.05 -11.13 -15.92
N ALA A 205 -0.92 -10.69 -14.99
CA ALA A 205 -0.65 -9.50 -14.20
C ALA A 205 0.68 -9.61 -13.42
N PHE A 206 1.06 -10.81 -12.95
CA PHE A 206 2.32 -11.00 -12.23
C PHE A 206 3.53 -10.89 -13.17
N ALA A 207 3.47 -11.49 -14.36
CA ALA A 207 4.54 -11.34 -15.34
C ALA A 207 4.73 -9.86 -15.73
N LEU A 208 3.62 -9.14 -15.94
CA LEU A 208 3.65 -7.71 -16.22
C LEU A 208 4.26 -6.90 -15.06
N ALA A 209 3.97 -7.27 -13.80
CA ALA A 209 4.47 -6.59 -12.61
C ALA A 209 5.98 -6.78 -12.45
N PHE A 210 6.48 -8.01 -12.65
CA PHE A 210 7.91 -8.27 -12.72
C PHE A 210 8.55 -7.48 -13.85
N PHE A 211 7.94 -7.43 -15.03
CA PHE A 211 8.50 -6.68 -16.17
C PHE A 211 8.65 -5.19 -15.87
N MET A 212 7.64 -4.60 -15.22
CA MET A 212 7.67 -3.21 -14.75
C MET A 212 8.84 -3.00 -13.80
N HIS A 213 8.94 -3.84 -12.78
CA HIS A 213 9.93 -3.72 -11.72
C HIS A 213 11.36 -3.88 -12.26
N GLU A 214 11.57 -4.85 -13.14
CA GLU A 214 12.90 -5.26 -13.60
C GLU A 214 13.53 -4.33 -14.62
N SER A 215 12.72 -3.63 -15.42
CA SER A 215 13.23 -2.87 -16.56
C SER A 215 12.33 -1.73 -17.03
N THR A 216 11.29 -1.39 -16.26
CA THR A 216 10.23 -0.48 -16.72
C THR A 216 9.74 -0.90 -18.10
N PHE A 217 9.31 -2.17 -18.19
CA PHE A 217 8.83 -2.81 -19.42
C PHE A 217 9.86 -2.79 -20.56
N GLY A 218 11.13 -3.04 -20.26
CA GLY A 218 12.19 -3.16 -21.27
C GLY A 218 12.77 -1.84 -21.76
N THR A 219 12.35 -0.70 -21.20
CA THR A 219 12.89 0.62 -21.56
C THR A 219 14.24 0.91 -20.88
N GLN A 220 14.54 0.19 -19.79
CA GLN A 220 15.72 0.37 -18.96
C GLN A 220 16.42 -0.95 -18.67
N GLY A 221 17.66 -0.87 -18.19
CA GLY A 221 18.42 -2.03 -17.76
C GLY A 221 18.77 -3.03 -18.87
N GLU A 222 19.07 -4.25 -18.44
CA GLU A 222 19.60 -5.31 -19.30
C GLU A 222 18.56 -5.87 -20.28
N ALA A 223 17.28 -5.75 -19.96
CA ALA A 223 16.19 -6.16 -20.85
C ALA A 223 16.21 -5.44 -22.21
N ARG A 224 16.79 -4.23 -22.31
CA ARG A 224 16.92 -3.46 -23.56
C ARG A 224 17.66 -4.21 -24.67
N THR A 225 18.62 -5.04 -24.27
CA THR A 225 19.50 -5.81 -25.17
C THR A 225 19.12 -7.28 -25.14
N THR A 226 18.80 -7.81 -23.97
CA THR A 226 18.56 -9.25 -23.78
C THR A 226 17.14 -9.73 -24.13
N PHE A 227 16.18 -8.82 -24.27
CA PHE A 227 14.74 -9.14 -24.39
C PHE A 227 14.21 -10.01 -23.24
N SER A 228 14.84 -9.94 -22.07
CA SER A 228 14.54 -10.76 -20.91
C SER A 228 13.62 -9.99 -19.96
N LEU A 229 12.36 -10.41 -19.85
CA LEU A 229 11.34 -9.74 -19.02
C LEU A 229 11.79 -9.59 -17.56
N GLY A 230 12.43 -10.62 -17.03
CA GLY A 230 12.96 -10.59 -15.68
C GLY A 230 14.42 -11.00 -15.69
N ASN A 231 15.26 -10.28 -16.45
CA ASN A 231 16.74 -10.30 -16.40
C ASN A 231 17.37 -11.68 -16.04
N LEU A 232 16.90 -12.76 -16.67
CA LEU A 232 17.36 -14.13 -16.39
C LEU A 232 18.88 -14.24 -16.53
N ARG A 233 19.52 -14.91 -15.57
CA ARG A 233 20.93 -15.31 -15.66
C ARG A 233 21.16 -16.30 -16.79
N CYS A 234 22.44 -16.49 -17.12
CA CYS A 234 22.86 -17.39 -18.19
C CYS A 234 22.23 -18.78 -18.05
N ILE A 235 21.57 -19.23 -19.12
CA ILE A 235 20.97 -20.56 -19.24
C ILE A 235 21.60 -21.29 -20.44
N PRO A 236 21.79 -22.62 -20.39
CA PRO A 236 22.54 -23.36 -21.41
C PRO A 236 21.99 -23.22 -22.83
N SER A 237 20.68 -23.00 -22.97
CA SER A 237 20.03 -22.91 -24.28
C SER A 237 20.13 -21.52 -24.94
N ARG A 238 20.83 -20.54 -24.33
CA ARG A 238 20.92 -19.15 -24.78
C ARG A 238 22.36 -18.64 -24.74
N PRO A 239 22.72 -17.68 -25.60
CA PRO A 239 23.97 -16.95 -25.43
C PRO A 239 24.01 -16.27 -24.05
N CYS A 240 25.16 -16.38 -23.39
CA CYS A 240 25.46 -15.74 -22.12
C CYS A 240 26.26 -14.46 -22.40
N VAL A 241 25.60 -13.30 -22.27
CA VAL A 241 26.16 -11.97 -22.54
C VAL A 241 26.48 -11.24 -21.24
N ASP A 242 27.30 -10.19 -21.31
CA ASP A 242 27.57 -9.28 -20.18
C ASP A 242 28.06 -9.99 -18.91
N GLN A 243 29.00 -10.93 -19.11
CA GLN A 243 29.56 -11.80 -18.06
C GLN A 243 30.32 -11.02 -16.98
N ASP A 244 30.92 -9.89 -17.35
CA ASP A 244 31.55 -8.92 -16.45
C ASP A 244 30.54 -8.25 -15.51
N ARG A 245 29.24 -8.29 -15.84
CA ARG A 245 28.12 -7.74 -15.07
C ARG A 245 27.24 -8.84 -14.45
N GLY A 246 27.79 -10.05 -14.31
CA GLY A 246 27.16 -11.21 -13.69
C GLY A 246 26.51 -12.18 -14.68
N GLY A 247 26.53 -11.89 -15.99
CA GLY A 247 26.05 -12.80 -17.03
C GLY A 247 24.53 -12.84 -17.14
N TYR A 248 24.01 -12.63 -18.35
CA TYR A 248 22.59 -12.66 -18.65
C TYR A 248 22.30 -13.51 -19.89
N ALA A 249 21.14 -14.15 -19.89
CA ALA A 249 20.67 -14.90 -21.04
C ALA A 249 20.08 -13.97 -22.10
N GLN A 250 20.66 -14.00 -23.30
CA GLN A 250 20.14 -13.30 -24.47
C GLN A 250 18.97 -14.09 -25.08
N MET A 251 17.76 -13.53 -25.00
CA MET A 251 16.56 -14.09 -25.62
C MET A 251 16.52 -13.72 -27.10
N LYS A 252 15.76 -14.49 -27.88
CA LYS A 252 15.60 -14.30 -29.33
C LYS A 252 14.61 -13.16 -29.65
N SER A 253 13.63 -12.95 -28.78
CA SER A 253 12.60 -11.90 -28.88
C SER A 253 11.96 -11.68 -27.51
N TRP A 254 11.05 -10.70 -27.40
CA TRP A 254 10.29 -10.47 -26.17
C TRP A 254 9.42 -11.67 -25.79
N GLU A 255 8.70 -12.28 -26.74
CA GLU A 255 7.84 -13.44 -26.50
C GLU A 255 8.64 -14.64 -26.00
N ASP A 256 9.85 -14.81 -26.54
CA ASP A 256 10.80 -15.83 -26.11
C ASP A 256 11.29 -15.59 -24.67
N GLY A 257 11.53 -14.33 -24.29
CA GLY A 257 11.84 -13.96 -22.91
C GLY A 257 10.65 -14.09 -21.96
N PHE A 258 9.43 -13.79 -22.42
CA PHE A 258 8.21 -14.04 -21.66
C PHE A 258 8.08 -15.51 -21.33
N GLN A 259 8.23 -16.38 -22.34
CA GLN A 259 8.16 -17.82 -22.16
C GLN A 259 9.22 -18.29 -21.14
N ALA A 260 10.47 -17.85 -21.27
CA ALA A 260 11.53 -18.23 -20.35
C ALA A 260 11.22 -17.82 -18.89
N TRP A 261 10.61 -16.65 -18.67
CA TRP A 261 10.16 -16.23 -17.35
C TRP A 261 9.03 -17.12 -16.81
N TYR A 262 8.02 -17.43 -17.63
CA TYR A 262 6.93 -18.33 -17.22
C TYR A 262 7.43 -19.75 -16.92
N GLU A 263 8.36 -20.27 -17.71
CA GLU A 263 9.02 -21.55 -17.45
C GLU A 263 9.73 -21.52 -16.09
N LEU A 264 10.50 -20.47 -15.82
CA LEU A 264 11.20 -20.31 -14.56
C LEU A 264 10.22 -20.31 -13.38
N ILE A 265 9.22 -19.43 -13.38
CA ILE A 265 8.27 -19.33 -12.27
C ILE A 265 7.45 -20.61 -12.12
N ARG A 266 6.88 -21.13 -13.21
CA ARG A 266 5.98 -22.28 -13.13
C ARG A 266 6.71 -23.59 -12.83
N ASN A 267 7.87 -23.82 -13.43
CA ASN A 267 8.54 -25.11 -13.36
C ASN A 267 9.58 -25.17 -12.25
N LEU A 268 10.24 -24.07 -11.88
CA LEU A 268 11.17 -24.07 -10.76
C LEU A 268 10.45 -23.69 -9.46
N TYR A 269 9.95 -22.46 -9.38
CA TYR A 269 9.42 -21.91 -8.13
C TYR A 269 8.16 -22.64 -7.68
N VAL A 270 7.19 -22.81 -8.58
CA VAL A 270 5.93 -23.46 -8.23
C VAL A 270 6.10 -24.98 -8.21
N ALA A 271 6.48 -25.61 -9.33
CA ALA A 271 6.44 -27.07 -9.42
C ALA A 271 7.47 -27.76 -8.52
N GLN A 272 8.69 -27.23 -8.44
CA GLN A 272 9.77 -27.88 -7.70
C GLN A 272 9.87 -27.41 -6.26
N TRP A 273 9.70 -26.11 -6.01
CA TRP A 273 9.88 -25.54 -4.67
C TRP A 273 8.57 -25.26 -3.92
N GLY A 274 7.41 -25.32 -4.60
CA GLY A 274 6.11 -25.07 -3.97
C GLY A 274 5.86 -23.59 -3.61
N LEU A 275 6.67 -22.67 -4.13
CA LEU A 275 6.56 -21.24 -3.90
C LEU A 275 5.52 -20.67 -4.87
N THR A 276 4.45 -20.13 -4.32
CA THR A 276 3.25 -19.77 -5.08
C THR A 276 2.80 -18.33 -4.88
N THR A 277 3.38 -17.62 -3.90
CA THR A 277 3.11 -16.19 -3.64
C THR A 277 4.36 -15.36 -3.90
N ILE A 278 4.19 -14.06 -4.17
CA ILE A 278 5.33 -13.16 -4.36
C ILE A 278 6.21 -13.08 -3.10
N GLU A 279 5.64 -13.18 -1.90
CA GLU A 279 6.37 -13.20 -0.63
C GLU A 279 7.27 -14.42 -0.49
N GLN A 280 6.90 -15.55 -1.10
CA GLN A 280 7.71 -16.75 -1.15
C GLN A 280 8.76 -16.69 -2.26
N ILE A 281 8.38 -16.13 -3.42
CA ILE A 281 9.21 -16.11 -4.63
C ILE A 281 10.33 -15.08 -4.50
N ILE A 282 10.03 -13.84 -4.09
CA ILE A 282 10.98 -12.71 -4.14
C ILE A 282 12.25 -12.93 -3.29
N PRO A 283 12.18 -13.42 -2.04
CA PRO A 283 13.40 -13.68 -1.26
C PRO A 283 14.34 -14.71 -1.89
N ARG A 284 13.83 -15.54 -2.82
CA ARG A 284 14.66 -16.42 -3.65
C ARG A 284 15.11 -15.71 -4.92
N TYR A 285 14.20 -15.05 -5.61
CA TYR A 285 14.39 -14.42 -6.92
C TYR A 285 15.42 -13.29 -6.89
N ALA A 286 15.31 -12.40 -5.91
CA ALA A 286 16.14 -11.22 -5.72
C ALA A 286 16.50 -11.11 -4.22
N PRO A 287 17.40 -11.97 -3.71
CA PRO A 287 17.73 -12.03 -2.29
C PRO A 287 18.50 -10.80 -1.84
N SER A 288 18.32 -10.40 -0.59
CA SER A 288 19.06 -9.31 0.06
C SER A 288 20.58 -9.50 0.10
N ALA A 289 21.05 -10.75 0.04
CA ALA A 289 22.47 -11.08 -0.09
C ALA A 289 23.12 -10.46 -1.35
N ASP A 290 22.32 -10.20 -2.39
CA ASP A 290 22.72 -9.53 -3.62
C ASP A 290 22.46 -8.01 -3.59
N HIS A 291 22.29 -7.44 -2.39
CA HIS A 291 21.96 -6.03 -2.16
C HIS A 291 20.57 -5.61 -2.68
N ASN A 292 19.67 -6.58 -2.85
CA ASN A 292 18.26 -6.33 -3.14
C ASN A 292 17.49 -5.89 -1.89
N ASN A 293 16.38 -5.17 -2.07
CA ASN A 293 15.43 -4.90 -0.99
C ASN A 293 14.14 -5.70 -1.24
N GLU A 294 14.07 -6.88 -0.64
CA GLU A 294 12.96 -7.84 -0.83
C GLU A 294 11.60 -7.21 -0.47
N ALA A 295 11.53 -6.48 0.64
CA ALA A 295 10.29 -5.85 1.10
C ALA A 295 9.81 -4.76 0.13
N ALA A 296 10.72 -3.92 -0.38
CA ALA A 296 10.39 -2.90 -1.37
C ALA A 296 9.99 -3.51 -2.71
N TYR A 297 10.64 -4.61 -3.13
CA TYR A 297 10.25 -5.35 -4.33
C TYR A 297 8.82 -5.88 -4.18
N ILE A 298 8.53 -6.63 -3.10
CA ILE A 298 7.20 -7.16 -2.82
C ILE A 298 6.15 -6.02 -2.82
N GLY A 299 6.45 -4.91 -2.13
CA GLY A 299 5.55 -3.76 -2.09
C GLY A 299 5.25 -3.16 -3.47
N SER A 300 6.29 -3.03 -4.31
CA SER A 300 6.15 -2.54 -5.69
C SER A 300 5.27 -3.45 -6.55
N LEU A 301 5.44 -4.77 -6.45
CA LEU A 301 4.59 -5.72 -7.19
C LEU A 301 3.14 -5.67 -6.72
N LYS A 302 2.90 -5.65 -5.41
CA LYS A 302 1.54 -5.56 -4.86
C LYS A 302 0.83 -4.30 -5.34
N HIS A 303 1.51 -3.17 -5.28
CA HIS A 303 0.96 -1.90 -5.73
C HIS A 303 0.59 -1.91 -7.22
N ALA A 304 1.45 -2.49 -8.07
CA ALA A 304 1.14 -2.64 -9.50
C ALA A 304 -0.06 -3.55 -9.76
N LEU A 305 -0.11 -4.71 -9.08
CA LEU A 305 -1.21 -5.66 -9.19
C LEU A 305 -2.54 -5.04 -8.75
N ASP A 306 -2.57 -4.41 -7.59
CA ASP A 306 -3.79 -3.78 -7.05
C ASP A 306 -4.31 -2.67 -7.98
N THR A 307 -3.41 -1.90 -8.57
CA THR A 307 -3.74 -0.85 -9.54
C THR A 307 -4.38 -1.43 -10.80
N TRP A 308 -3.77 -2.47 -11.38
CA TRP A 308 -4.25 -3.07 -12.61
C TRP A 308 -5.55 -3.84 -12.43
N HIS A 309 -5.76 -4.47 -11.27
CA HIS A 309 -7.04 -5.09 -10.92
C HIS A 309 -8.19 -4.07 -10.82
N GLN A 310 -7.88 -2.80 -10.58
CA GLN A 310 -8.85 -1.70 -10.61
C GLN A 310 -9.05 -1.12 -12.02
N GLY A 311 -8.29 -1.58 -13.03
CA GLY A 311 -8.36 -1.10 -14.40
C GLY A 311 -7.59 0.20 -14.67
N ASN A 312 -6.77 0.66 -13.72
CA ASN A 312 -5.89 1.82 -13.89
C ASN A 312 -4.59 1.40 -14.58
N LEU A 313 -4.05 2.18 -15.52
CA LEU A 313 -2.85 1.79 -16.27
C LEU A 313 -1.53 2.00 -15.50
N THR A 314 -1.50 2.98 -14.60
CA THR A 314 -0.29 3.45 -13.90
C THR A 314 -0.41 3.22 -12.41
N PRO A 315 0.50 2.45 -11.79
CA PRO A 315 0.60 2.33 -10.34
C PRO A 315 0.97 3.66 -9.68
#